data_AF-A0A2E0KC22-F1
#
_entry.id   AF-A0A2E0KC22-F1
#
_cell.length_a   1.000
_cell.length_b   1.000
_cell.length_c   1.000
_cell.angle_alpha   90.00
_cell.angle_beta   90.00
_cell.angle_gamma   90.00
#
_symmetry.space_group_name_H-M   'P 1'
#
loop_
_entity.id
_entity.type
_entity.pdbx_description
1 polymer ?
#
loop_
_entity_poly.entity_id
_entity_poly.type
_entity_poly.pdbx_seq_one_letter_code
_entity_poly.pdbx_strand_id
1 'polypeptide(L)'
;MIKAVALMAALSASFAALHTAPSDASALNAKCLLVMDGVTRLDDRCSFTSHGETDSFSDERLLVVCPDGRPVQTSDCFGYQMRVARNGVYGFLQREGSAARLCWNTGNMRNAQACFDGLIQKGDCWQSIASRSLGRGTMHKLKFCAWDD
;
A
#
# COMPACT_ATOMS: atom_id res chain seq x y z
N MET A 1 36.19 -64.63 -22.05
CA MET A 1 36.00 -63.18 -21.92
C MET A 1 34.51 -62.93 -21.64
N ILE A 2 34.12 -62.77 -20.38
CA ILE A 2 32.72 -62.54 -19.98
C ILE A 2 32.68 -61.14 -19.36
N LYS A 3 31.95 -60.22 -20.00
CA LYS A 3 31.79 -58.83 -19.56
C LYS A 3 30.83 -58.78 -18.37
N ALA A 4 31.29 -58.15 -17.29
CA ALA A 4 30.46 -57.73 -16.16
C ALA A 4 29.53 -56.58 -16.59
N VAL A 5 28.29 -56.59 -16.11
CA VAL A 5 27.40 -55.43 -16.14
C VAL A 5 26.93 -55.19 -14.71
N ALA A 6 27.44 -54.12 -14.11
CA ALA A 6 27.04 -53.63 -12.81
C ALA A 6 25.76 -52.81 -12.94
N LEU A 7 24.75 -53.10 -12.11
CA LEU A 7 23.55 -52.29 -11.96
C LEU A 7 23.81 -51.25 -10.85
N MET A 8 23.98 -49.98 -11.20
CA MET A 8 23.94 -48.88 -10.23
C MET A 8 22.50 -48.36 -10.12
N ALA A 9 21.89 -48.47 -8.94
CA ALA A 9 20.64 -47.81 -8.62
C ALA A 9 20.93 -46.34 -8.26
N ALA A 10 20.34 -45.43 -9.02
CA ALA A 10 20.41 -43.99 -8.77
C ALA A 10 19.39 -43.59 -7.69
N LEU A 11 19.85 -42.99 -6.60
CA LEU A 11 19.03 -42.26 -5.63
C LEU A 11 18.90 -40.80 -6.10
N SER A 12 17.78 -40.47 -6.74
CA SER A 12 17.41 -39.10 -7.07
C SER A 12 16.86 -38.40 -5.82
N ALA A 13 17.66 -37.53 -5.22
CA ALA A 13 17.23 -36.61 -4.17
C ALA A 13 16.43 -35.47 -4.80
N SER A 14 15.11 -35.49 -4.63
CA SER A 14 14.23 -34.38 -5.01
C SER A 14 14.40 -33.24 -4.02
N PHE A 15 15.21 -32.24 -4.37
CA PHE A 15 15.18 -30.95 -3.68
C PHE A 15 13.87 -30.26 -4.04
N ALA A 16 12.92 -30.24 -3.11
CA ALA A 16 11.72 -29.42 -3.21
C ALA A 16 12.15 -27.95 -3.19
N ALA A 17 12.04 -27.29 -4.35
CA ALA A 17 12.15 -25.84 -4.44
C ALA A 17 11.00 -25.22 -3.62
N LEU A 18 11.32 -24.56 -2.50
CA LEU A 18 10.42 -23.62 -1.87
C LEU A 18 10.10 -22.54 -2.91
N HIS A 19 8.89 -22.59 -3.44
CA HIS A 19 8.32 -21.50 -4.21
C HIS A 19 7.93 -20.41 -3.21
N THR A 20 8.83 -19.46 -2.93
CA THR A 20 8.39 -18.13 -2.51
C THR A 20 7.78 -17.48 -3.73
N ALA A 21 6.49 -17.76 -3.96
CA ALA A 21 5.70 -16.94 -4.84
C ALA A 21 5.75 -15.50 -4.28
N PRO A 22 6.20 -14.49 -5.04
CA PRO A 22 5.96 -13.12 -4.64
C PRO A 22 4.45 -12.95 -4.47
N SER A 23 4.01 -12.42 -3.34
CA SER A 23 2.60 -12.17 -3.10
C SER A 23 2.06 -11.33 -4.25
N ASP A 24 1.10 -11.87 -5.00
CA ASP A 24 0.50 -11.19 -6.14
C ASP A 24 -0.08 -9.86 -5.67
N ALA A 25 0.41 -8.78 -6.27
CA ALA A 25 -0.14 -7.45 -6.08
C ALA A 25 -1.56 -7.45 -6.66
N SER A 26 -2.57 -7.58 -5.79
CA SER A 26 -3.97 -7.43 -6.20
C SER A 26 -4.33 -5.96 -6.08
N ALA A 27 -4.42 -5.27 -7.22
CA ALA A 27 -5.01 -3.94 -7.29
C ALA A 27 -6.53 -4.11 -7.32
N LEU A 28 -7.20 -3.61 -6.28
CA LEU A 28 -8.63 -3.78 -6.10
C LEU A 28 -9.31 -2.42 -6.16
N ASN A 29 -10.47 -2.39 -6.83
CA ASN A 29 -11.40 -1.27 -6.72
C ASN A 29 -12.07 -1.36 -5.36
N ALA A 30 -11.44 -0.77 -4.36
CA ALA A 30 -11.91 -0.83 -2.99
C ALA A 30 -12.70 0.43 -2.64
N LYS A 31 -13.53 0.33 -1.60
CA LYS A 31 -13.95 1.50 -0.85
C LYS A 31 -12.97 1.72 0.29
N CYS A 32 -12.42 2.93 0.39
CA CYS A 32 -11.52 3.32 1.46
C CYS A 32 -12.19 4.28 2.45
N LEU A 33 -11.93 4.06 3.73
CA LEU A 33 -12.30 4.98 4.81
C LEU A 33 -11.06 5.35 5.61
N LEU A 34 -10.77 6.64 5.76
CA LEU A 34 -9.74 7.16 6.67
C LEU A 34 -10.35 8.17 7.63
N VAL A 35 -10.28 7.87 8.94
CA VAL A 35 -10.75 8.74 10.01
C VAL A 35 -9.61 9.01 10.99
N MET A 36 -9.42 10.29 11.32
CA MET A 36 -8.43 10.74 12.31
C MET A 36 -9.10 11.67 13.31
N ASP A 37 -9.02 11.32 14.59
CA ASP A 37 -9.64 12.07 15.70
C ASP A 37 -11.13 12.38 15.47
N GLY A 38 -11.84 11.45 14.82
CA GLY A 38 -13.26 11.60 14.48
C GLY A 38 -13.54 12.40 13.19
N VAL A 39 -12.50 12.97 12.55
CA VAL A 39 -12.63 13.67 11.28
C VAL A 39 -12.38 12.71 10.12
N THR A 40 -13.38 12.55 9.25
CA THR A 40 -13.24 11.80 7.99
C THR A 40 -12.33 12.55 7.02
N ARG A 41 -11.31 11.86 6.52
CA ARG A 41 -10.33 12.36 5.54
C ARG A 41 -10.52 11.72 4.18
N LEU A 42 -11.00 10.48 4.13
CA LEU A 42 -11.37 9.72 2.94
C LEU A 42 -12.60 8.87 3.28
N ASP A 43 -13.59 8.87 2.40
CA ASP A 43 -14.78 7.99 2.43
C ASP A 43 -15.32 7.89 1.01
N ASP A 44 -14.57 7.20 0.15
CA ASP A 44 -14.90 7.07 -1.28
C ASP A 44 -14.19 5.84 -1.87
N ARG A 45 -14.42 5.60 -3.16
CA ARG A 45 -13.64 4.65 -3.96
C ARG A 45 -12.16 5.02 -3.94
N CYS A 46 -11.33 3.98 -3.95
CA CYS A 46 -9.89 4.09 -3.99
C CYS A 46 -9.29 2.91 -4.77
N SER A 47 -8.10 3.14 -5.31
CA SER A 47 -7.19 2.05 -5.66
C SER A 47 -6.51 1.60 -4.38
N PHE A 48 -6.76 0.35 -3.96
CA PHE A 48 -6.00 -0.30 -2.88
C PHE A 48 -5.19 -1.45 -3.45
N THR A 49 -3.89 -1.50 -3.14
CA THR A 49 -3.01 -2.57 -3.58
C THR A 49 -2.30 -3.16 -2.38
N SER A 50 -2.55 -4.44 -2.11
CA SER A 50 -1.87 -5.16 -1.03
C SER A 50 -0.62 -5.89 -1.57
N HIS A 51 0.52 -5.65 -0.93
CA HIS A 51 1.73 -6.45 -1.10
C HIS A 51 2.17 -6.90 0.28
N GLY A 52 2.55 -8.17 0.48
CA GLY A 52 2.65 -8.80 1.80
C GLY A 52 3.17 -7.94 2.96
N GLU A 53 4.21 -7.15 2.75
CA GLU A 53 4.81 -6.27 3.78
C GLU A 53 4.35 -4.79 3.72
N THR A 54 3.78 -4.35 2.60
CA THR A 54 3.38 -2.96 2.38
C THR A 54 2.13 -2.87 1.50
N ASP A 55 1.08 -2.28 2.05
CA ASP A 55 -0.14 -1.96 1.33
C ASP A 55 -0.11 -0.49 0.88
N SER A 56 -0.71 -0.16 -0.26
CA SER A 56 -0.78 1.21 -0.78
C SER A 56 -2.21 1.59 -1.14
N PHE A 57 -2.53 2.87 -1.00
CA PHE A 57 -3.87 3.37 -1.32
C PHE A 57 -3.83 4.77 -1.93
N SER A 58 -4.83 5.04 -2.78
CA SER A 58 -5.05 6.34 -3.40
C SER A 58 -6.53 6.51 -3.70
N ASP A 59 -7.10 7.68 -3.38
CA ASP A 59 -8.46 8.06 -3.80
C ASP A 59 -8.53 8.52 -5.27
N GLU A 60 -7.43 8.38 -6.02
CA GLU A 60 -7.29 8.70 -7.44
C GLU A 60 -7.51 10.18 -7.80
N ARG A 61 -7.70 11.07 -6.81
CA ARG A 61 -7.83 12.51 -7.03
C ARG A 61 -6.48 13.24 -7.07
N LEU A 62 -5.39 12.48 -6.98
CA LEU A 62 -4.05 12.90 -7.39
C LEU A 62 -4.01 13.03 -8.91
N LEU A 63 -4.07 14.26 -9.40
CA LEU A 63 -4.02 14.53 -10.83
C LEU A 63 -2.62 14.94 -11.24
N VAL A 64 -2.11 14.34 -12.31
CA VAL A 64 -1.02 14.95 -13.07
C VAL A 64 -1.66 16.06 -13.91
N VAL A 65 -1.18 17.29 -13.74
CA VAL A 65 -1.72 18.49 -14.40
C VAL A 65 -0.63 19.24 -15.18
N CYS A 66 -1.03 19.99 -16.18
CA CYS A 66 -0.15 20.93 -16.89
C CYS A 66 0.16 22.18 -16.03
N PRO A 67 1.11 23.05 -16.44
CA PRO A 67 1.44 24.26 -15.67
C PRO A 67 0.27 25.20 -15.38
N ASP A 68 -0.79 25.13 -16.20
CA ASP A 68 -2.05 25.88 -16.06
C ASP A 68 -3.09 25.20 -15.16
N GLY A 69 -2.75 24.04 -14.56
CA GLY A 69 -3.61 23.30 -13.64
C GLY A 69 -4.60 22.34 -14.31
N ARG A 70 -4.65 22.25 -15.64
CA ARG A 70 -5.55 21.31 -16.33
C ARG A 70 -5.02 19.87 -16.30
N PRO A 71 -5.86 18.83 -16.17
CA PRO A 71 -5.42 17.44 -16.13
C PRO A 71 -4.73 17.02 -17.44
N VAL A 72 -3.61 16.29 -17.35
CA VAL A 72 -2.88 15.78 -18.52
C VAL A 72 -3.67 14.75 -19.33
N GLN A 73 -4.71 14.15 -18.74
CA GLN A 73 -5.64 13.26 -19.46
C GLN A 73 -6.50 14.03 -20.48
N THR A 74 -6.59 15.35 -20.35
CA THR A 74 -7.48 16.23 -21.12
C THR A 74 -6.76 17.45 -21.71
N SER A 75 -5.43 17.49 -21.68
CA SER A 75 -4.64 18.66 -22.08
C SER A 75 -3.26 18.26 -22.59
N ASP A 76 -2.75 19.02 -23.56
CA ASP A 76 -1.43 18.81 -24.15
C ASP A 76 -0.36 19.66 -23.45
N CYS A 77 0.52 19.02 -22.72
CA CYS A 77 1.76 19.61 -22.24
C CYS A 77 2.90 18.58 -22.23
N PHE A 78 4.14 19.04 -22.40
CA PHE A 78 5.28 18.14 -22.44
C PHE A 78 5.54 17.52 -21.05
N GLY A 79 6.11 16.30 -21.01
CA GLY A 79 6.39 15.58 -19.76
C GLY A 79 7.15 16.40 -18.72
N TYR A 80 8.12 17.23 -19.14
CA TYR A 80 8.90 18.10 -18.25
C TYR A 80 8.09 19.27 -17.64
N GLN A 81 6.93 19.59 -18.21
CA GLN A 81 6.03 20.66 -17.77
C GLN A 81 4.97 20.15 -16.80
N MET A 82 4.74 18.84 -16.76
CA MET A 82 3.74 18.22 -15.89
C MET A 82 4.01 18.54 -14.41
N ARG A 83 2.93 18.64 -13.65
CA ARG A 83 2.87 18.93 -12.21
C ARG A 83 1.94 17.90 -11.58
N VAL A 84 2.03 17.73 -10.28
CA VAL A 84 1.07 16.91 -9.51
C VAL A 84 0.18 17.85 -8.70
N ALA A 85 -1.11 17.88 -9.01
CA ALA A 85 -2.16 18.56 -8.25
C ALA A 85 -2.69 17.65 -7.14
N ARG A 86 -3.03 18.24 -5.99
CA ARG A 86 -3.15 17.55 -4.69
C ARG A 86 -4.58 17.59 -4.13
N ASN A 87 -5.58 17.24 -4.94
CA ASN A 87 -6.95 17.10 -4.43
C ASN A 87 -7.28 15.67 -3.96
N GLY A 88 -6.26 14.82 -3.83
CA GLY A 88 -6.42 13.43 -3.43
C GLY A 88 -5.67 13.00 -2.18
N VAL A 89 -6.21 11.98 -1.54
CA VAL A 89 -5.70 11.26 -0.39
C VAL A 89 -4.95 10.02 -0.84
N TYR A 90 -3.71 9.84 -0.40
CA TYR A 90 -2.91 8.66 -0.70
C TYR A 90 -1.89 8.36 0.40
N GLY A 91 -1.41 7.13 0.41
CA GLY A 91 -0.45 6.67 1.40
C GLY A 91 -0.09 5.21 1.25
N PHE A 92 0.58 4.72 2.28
CA PHE A 92 0.96 3.33 2.43
C PHE A 92 0.80 2.88 3.88
N LEU A 93 0.55 1.60 4.04
CA LEU A 93 0.49 0.92 5.30
C LEU A 93 1.59 -0.14 5.34
N GLN A 94 2.54 0.03 6.25
CA GLN A 94 3.65 -0.90 6.45
C GLN A 94 3.31 -1.83 7.61
N ARG A 95 3.38 -3.14 7.39
CA ARG A 95 3.12 -4.14 8.42
C ARG A 95 4.41 -4.39 9.20
N GLU A 96 4.34 -4.37 10.51
CA GLU A 96 5.47 -4.60 11.42
C GLU A 96 5.02 -5.56 12.53
N GLY A 97 5.19 -6.88 12.30
CA GLY A 97 4.76 -7.92 13.23
C GLY A 97 3.24 -7.95 13.42
N SER A 98 2.77 -7.68 14.64
CA SER A 98 1.33 -7.64 14.97
C SER A 98 0.68 -6.26 14.79
N ALA A 99 1.47 -5.25 14.41
CA ALA A 99 1.02 -3.89 14.23
C ALA A 99 1.33 -3.39 12.82
N ALA A 100 0.84 -2.20 12.49
CA ALA A 100 1.15 -1.50 11.28
C ALA A 100 1.46 -0.03 11.53
N ARG A 101 2.23 0.56 10.61
CA ARG A 101 2.46 1.98 10.45
C ARG A 101 1.67 2.50 9.26
N LEU A 102 0.78 3.46 9.46
CA LEU A 102 0.11 4.17 8.36
C LEU A 102 0.81 5.49 8.08
N CYS A 103 1.28 5.68 6.86
CA CYS A 103 1.82 6.94 6.36
C CYS A 103 0.94 7.48 5.23
N TRP A 104 0.53 8.74 5.31
CA TRP A 104 -0.35 9.33 4.29
C TRP A 104 -0.08 10.81 4.08
N ASN A 105 -0.68 11.38 3.02
CA ASN A 105 -0.59 12.80 2.72
C ASN A 105 -1.64 13.60 3.53
N THR A 106 -1.27 14.69 4.18
CA THR A 106 -2.22 15.50 4.99
C THR A 106 -3.11 16.43 4.15
N GLY A 107 -3.51 15.99 2.96
CA GLY A 107 -4.44 16.70 2.06
C GLY A 107 -3.84 17.86 1.27
N ASN A 108 -2.52 18.08 1.32
CA ASN A 108 -1.86 19.14 0.55
C ASN A 108 -0.39 18.84 0.25
N MET A 109 0.11 17.61 0.43
CA MET A 109 1.54 17.25 0.32
C MET A 109 1.88 16.35 -0.89
N ARG A 110 3.11 16.46 -1.43
CA ARG A 110 3.63 15.70 -2.61
C ARG A 110 4.17 14.32 -2.23
N ASN A 111 4.36 14.10 -0.94
CA ASN A 111 4.78 12.84 -0.34
C ASN A 111 3.87 12.55 0.86
N ALA A 112 3.75 11.29 1.26
CA ALA A 112 3.22 10.94 2.57
C ALA A 112 4.15 11.55 3.64
N GLN A 113 3.57 12.19 4.66
CA GLN A 113 4.34 12.92 5.69
C GLN A 113 3.87 12.63 7.11
N ALA A 114 2.60 12.29 7.29
CA ALA A 114 2.08 11.96 8.59
C ALA A 114 2.05 10.44 8.72
N CYS A 115 2.91 9.93 9.60
CA CYS A 115 3.05 8.52 9.90
C CYS A 115 2.62 8.23 11.33
N PHE A 116 1.86 7.16 11.48
CA PHE A 116 1.15 6.77 12.69
C PHE A 116 1.47 5.30 12.96
N ASP A 117 2.10 5.00 14.10
CA ASP A 117 2.47 3.63 14.49
C ASP A 117 1.41 2.96 15.35
N GLY A 118 1.51 1.64 15.50
CA GLY A 118 0.74 0.88 16.48
C GLY A 118 -0.73 0.66 16.08
N LEU A 119 -1.02 0.65 14.78
CA LEU A 119 -2.34 0.26 14.29
C LEU A 119 -2.46 -1.27 14.35
N ILE A 120 -3.59 -1.75 14.85
CA ILE A 120 -3.90 -3.19 14.89
C ILE A 120 -4.97 -3.48 13.85
N GLN A 121 -4.78 -4.56 13.08
CA GLN A 121 -5.76 -5.02 12.11
C GLN A 121 -6.95 -5.69 12.82
N LYS A 122 -8.17 -5.31 12.44
CA LYS A 122 -9.44 -5.92 12.86
C LYS A 122 -10.38 -5.98 11.65
N GLY A 123 -10.52 -7.16 11.07
CA GLY A 123 -11.19 -7.33 9.77
C GLY A 123 -10.47 -6.51 8.69
N ASP A 124 -11.24 -5.73 7.94
CA ASP A 124 -10.76 -4.90 6.83
C ASP A 124 -10.18 -3.54 7.27
N CYS A 125 -10.02 -3.36 8.58
CA CYS A 125 -9.61 -2.10 9.17
C CYS A 125 -8.32 -2.21 9.99
N TRP A 126 -7.46 -1.21 9.88
CA TRP A 126 -6.35 -0.93 10.76
C TRP A 126 -6.71 0.23 11.67
N GLN A 127 -6.64 0.01 12.98
CA GLN A 127 -7.11 0.99 13.95
C GLN A 127 -6.23 1.10 15.19
N SER A 128 -6.22 2.29 15.79
CA SER A 128 -5.59 2.56 17.07
C SER A 128 -6.41 3.57 17.88
N ILE A 129 -6.55 3.31 19.18
CA ILE A 129 -7.15 4.26 20.15
C ILE A 129 -6.14 5.30 20.63
N ALA A 130 -4.85 5.08 20.35
CA ALA A 130 -3.74 5.98 20.66
C ALA A 130 -2.55 5.63 19.75
N SER A 131 -2.48 6.28 18.59
CA SER A 131 -1.34 6.19 17.68
C SER A 131 -0.46 7.41 17.82
N ARG A 132 0.85 7.20 17.92
CA ARG A 132 1.82 8.28 18.00
C ARG A 132 2.14 8.79 16.61
N SER A 133 1.96 10.09 16.37
CA SER A 133 2.53 10.74 15.20
C SER A 133 4.06 10.78 15.34
N LEU A 134 4.78 10.26 14.36
CA LEU A 134 6.23 10.43 14.28
C LEU A 134 6.57 11.93 14.27
N GLY A 135 7.55 12.33 15.11
CA GLY A 135 8.08 13.69 15.17
C GLY A 135 7.29 14.74 15.97
N ARG A 136 6.08 14.44 16.47
CA ARG A 136 5.26 15.43 17.22
C ARG A 136 4.80 15.00 18.61
N GLY A 137 5.01 13.75 19.02
CA GLY A 137 4.63 13.23 20.35
C GLY A 137 3.13 13.25 20.65
N THR A 138 2.30 13.72 19.72
CA THR A 138 0.84 13.81 19.84
C THR A 138 0.21 12.45 19.56
N MET A 139 -0.79 12.09 20.37
CA MET A 139 -1.56 10.87 20.22
C MET A 139 -2.83 11.14 19.41
N HIS A 140 -3.10 10.27 18.44
CA HIS A 140 -4.24 10.35 17.55
C HIS A 140 -5.05 9.06 17.59
N LYS A 141 -6.37 9.19 17.51
CA LYS A 141 -7.25 8.05 17.22
C LYS A 141 -7.33 7.90 15.72
N LEU A 142 -6.98 6.73 15.22
CA LEU A 142 -6.90 6.52 13.78
C LEU A 142 -7.60 5.23 13.39
N LYS A 143 -8.34 5.29 12.28
CA LYS A 143 -9.01 4.15 11.65
C LYS A 143 -8.84 4.30 10.14
N PHE A 144 -8.18 3.32 9.53
CA PHE A 144 -8.12 3.16 8.09
C PHE A 144 -8.76 1.82 7.72
N CYS A 145 -9.58 1.78 6.70
CA CYS A 145 -10.23 0.56 6.24
C CYS A 145 -10.23 0.53 4.72
N ALA A 146 -10.05 -0.65 4.14
CA ALA A 146 -10.12 -0.88 2.70
C ALA A 146 -10.78 -2.24 2.46
N TRP A 147 -11.87 -2.25 1.69
CA TRP A 147 -12.61 -3.47 1.36
C TRP A 147 -13.12 -3.42 -0.08
N ASP A 148 -13.29 -4.58 -0.67
CA ASP A 148 -13.92 -4.72 -1.99
C ASP A 148 -15.44 -4.62 -1.83
N ASP A 149 -16.10 -3.87 -2.71
CA ASP A 149 -17.57 -3.82 -2.81
C ASP A 149 -18.14 -5.12 -3.44
#